data_AF-M1CCI7-F1
#
_entry.id   AF-M1CCI7-F1
#
_cell.length_a   1.000
_cell.length_b   1.000
_cell.length_c   1.000
_cell.angle_alpha   90.00
_cell.angle_beta   90.00
_cell.angle_gamma   90.00
#
_symmetry.space_group_name_H-M   'P 1'
#
loop_
_entity.id
_entity.type
_entity.pdbx_description
1 polymer ?
#
loop_
_entity_poly.entity_id
_entity_poly.type
_entity_poly.pdbx_seq_one_letter_code
_entity_poly.pdbx_strand_id
1 'polypeptide(L)' 'MGSFEPAVTVLDTKLQGLPDQVVQEMLQTLGIAMFCVNSSPVERPTMKEVVALLMEVKCSPDQEFGKTSQPLIKQSSTQS' A
#
# COMPACT_ATOMS: atom_id res chain seq x y z
N MET A 1 -7.85 25.06 -6.11
CA MET A 1 -7.16 23.90 -5.52
C MET A 1 -7.85 22.67 -6.09
N GLY A 2 -7.14 21.89 -6.91
CA GLY A 2 -7.73 20.81 -7.69
C GLY A 2 -8.08 19.63 -6.79
N SER A 3 -9.36 19.53 -6.46
CA SER A 3 -9.94 18.41 -5.72
C SER A 3 -9.68 17.09 -6.46
N PHE A 4 -8.86 16.22 -5.90
CA PHE A 4 -8.76 14.80 -6.29
C PHE A 4 -10.04 14.00 -5.94
N GLU A 5 -11.15 14.69 -5.61
CA GLU A 5 -12.44 14.17 -5.16
C GLU A 5 -12.93 12.90 -5.89
N PRO A 6 -12.95 12.81 -7.23
CA PRO A 6 -13.45 11.59 -7.87
C PRO A 6 -12.55 10.38 -7.61
N ALA A 7 -11.24 10.55 -7.47
CA ALA A 7 -10.30 9.45 -7.25
C ALA A 7 -10.35 8.94 -5.80
N VAL A 8 -10.57 9.83 -4.83
CA VAL A 8 -10.67 9.45 -3.40
C VAL A 8 -11.88 8.55 -3.14
N THR A 9 -12.97 8.74 -3.88
CA THR A 9 -14.17 7.88 -3.73
C THR A 9 -13.96 6.42 -4.15
N VAL A 10 -12.89 6.12 -4.89
CA VAL A 10 -12.53 4.74 -5.28
C VAL A 10 -11.87 4.00 -4.11
N LEU A 11 -11.27 4.71 -3.16
CA LEU A 11 -10.70 4.11 -1.97
C LEU A 11 -11.82 3.62 -1.04
N ASP A 12 -11.55 2.52 -0.31
CA ASP A 12 -12.47 2.00 0.70
C ASP A 12 -12.86 3.12 1.67
N THR A 13 -14.15 3.18 2.04
CA THR A 13 -14.70 4.26 2.87
C THR A 13 -14.02 4.37 4.23
N LYS A 14 -13.41 3.29 4.75
CA LYS A 14 -12.64 3.31 6.00
C LYS A 14 -11.30 4.02 5.86
N LEU A 15 -10.82 4.23 4.63
CA LEU A 15 -9.59 4.96 4.32
C LEU A 15 -9.86 6.44 4.00
N GLN A 16 -11.11 6.80 3.73
CA GLN A 16 -11.54 8.17 3.50
C GLN A 16 -11.51 8.94 4.84
N GLY A 17 -10.74 10.03 4.90
CA GLY A 17 -10.51 10.80 6.14
C GLY A 17 -9.12 10.65 6.75
N LEU A 18 -8.26 9.81 6.15
CA LEU A 18 -6.82 9.84 6.43
C LEU A 18 -6.18 11.14 5.92
N PRO A 19 -4.96 11.49 6.38
CA PRO A 19 -4.24 12.65 5.89
C PRO A 19 -4.09 12.63 4.37
N ASP A 20 -4.18 13.80 3.74
CA ASP A 20 -4.11 13.95 2.27
C ASP A 20 -2.84 13.30 1.67
N GLN A 21 -1.72 13.38 2.38
CA GLN A 21 -0.48 12.69 2.00
C GLN A 21 -0.65 11.18 1.86
N VAL A 22 -1.30 10.54 2.84
CA VAL A 22 -1.55 9.09 2.83
C VAL A 22 -2.54 8.73 1.72
N VAL A 23 -3.56 9.56 1.50
CA VAL A 23 -4.51 9.40 0.40
C VAL A 23 -3.78 9.48 -0.94
N GLN A 24 -2.84 10.43 -1.10
CA GLN A 24 -2.05 10.56 -2.32
C GLN A 24 -1.15 9.33 -2.56
N GLU A 25 -0.52 8.79 -1.51
CA GLU A 25 0.25 7.54 -1.59
C GLU A 25 -0.63 6.35 -2.02
N MET A 26 -1.86 6.26 -1.50
CA MET A 26 -2.83 5.25 -1.91
C MET A 26 -3.23 5.39 -3.37
N LEU A 27 -3.47 6.63 -3.84
CA LEU A 27 -3.80 6.90 -5.23
C LEU A 27 -2.64 6.57 -6.18
N GLN A 28 -1.39 6.85 -5.79
CA GLN A 28 -0.22 6.43 -6.55
C GLN A 28 -0.10 4.90 -6.60
N THR A 29 -0.32 4.23 -5.47
CA THR A 29 -0.35 2.76 -5.39
C THR A 29 -1.44 2.17 -6.29
N LEU A 30 -2.61 2.80 -6.35
CA LEU A 30 -3.69 2.42 -7.27
C LEU A 30 -3.24 2.57 -8.73
N GLY A 31 -2.49 3.62 -9.07
CA GLY A 31 -1.87 3.78 -10.38
C GLY A 31 -0.95 2.62 -10.74
N ILE A 32 -0.09 2.19 -9.81
CA ILE A 32 0.78 1.01 -10.00
C ILE A 32 -0.07 -0.25 -10.23
N ALA A 33 -1.13 -0.44 -9.45
CA ALA A 33 -2.04 -1.57 -9.61
C ALA A 33 -2.71 -1.60 -11.00
N MET A 34 -3.05 -0.44 -11.57
CA MET A 34 -3.61 -0.34 -12.92
C MET A 34 -2.66 -0.86 -13.99
N PHE A 35 -1.35 -0.60 -13.86
CA PHE A 35 -0.34 -1.19 -14.76
C PHE A 35 -0.27 -2.72 -14.59
N CYS A 36 -0.34 -3.22 -13.36
CA CYS A 36 -0.30 -4.66 -13.07
C CYS A 36 -1.49 -5.43 -13.67
N VAL A 37 -2.66 -4.80 -13.78
CA VAL A 37 -3.89 -5.42 -14.33
C VAL A 37 -4.16 -5.06 -15.79
N ASN A 38 -3.18 -4.50 -16.50
CA ASN A 38 -3.35 -4.14 -17.89
C ASN A 38 -3.81 -5.36 -18.72
N SER A 39 -4.79 -5.14 -19.61
CA SER A 39 -5.33 -6.15 -20.52
C SER A 39 -4.23 -6.75 -21.40
N SER A 40 -3.25 -5.94 -21.77
CA SER A 40 -2.05 -6.36 -22.50
C SER A 40 -0.99 -6.90 -21.53
N PRO A 41 -0.55 -8.17 -21.64
CA PRO A 41 0.44 -8.74 -20.74
C PRO A 41 1.83 -8.11 -20.92
N VAL A 42 2.15 -7.56 -22.09
CA VAL A 42 3.44 -6.94 -22.38
C VAL A 42 3.60 -5.55 -21.74
N GLU A 43 2.50 -4.91 -21.38
CA GLU A 43 2.50 -3.61 -20.69
C GLU A 43 2.53 -3.76 -19.17
N ARG A 44 2.40 -4.99 -18.65
CA ARG A 44 2.46 -5.22 -17.20
C ARG A 44 3.91 -5.10 -16.74
N PRO A 45 4.17 -4.39 -15.62
CA PRO A 45 5.50 -4.31 -15.04
C PRO A 45 5.93 -5.69 -14.51
N THR A 46 7.23 -5.92 -14.53
CA THR A 46 7.85 -7.01 -13.79
C THR A 46 7.71 -6.76 -12.29
N MET A 47 7.72 -7.82 -11.47
CA MET A 47 7.68 -7.65 -10.01
C MET A 47 8.84 -6.81 -9.47
N LYS A 48 9.99 -6.78 -10.16
CA LYS A 48 11.11 -5.90 -9.81
C LYS A 48 10.75 -4.42 -10.01
N GLU A 49 10.10 -4.09 -11.11
CA GLU A 49 9.62 -2.73 -11.38
C GLU A 49 8.51 -2.33 -10.40
N VAL A 50 7.58 -3.24 -10.10
CA VAL A 50 6.53 -2.98 -9.09
C VAL A 50 7.13 -2.63 -7.73
N VAL A 51 8.14 -3.38 -7.28
CA VAL A 51 8.82 -3.09 -6.00
C VAL A 51 9.52 -1.73 -6.05
N ALA A 52 10.22 -1.41 -7.15
CA ALA A 52 10.88 -0.11 -7.30
C ALA A 52 9.86 1.04 -7.21
N LEU A 53 8.77 0.96 -7.97
CA LEU A 53 7.70 1.96 -7.96
C LEU A 53 7.09 2.14 -6.56
N LEU A 54 6.81 1.04 -5.85
CA LEU A 54 6.24 1.11 -4.49
C LEU A 54 7.21 1.72 -3.46
N MET A 55 8.52 1.60 -3.67
CA MET A 55 9.51 2.26 -2.81
C MET A 55 9.55 3.78 -3.03
N GLU A 56 9.23 4.24 -4.24
CA GLU A 56 9.18 5.67 -4.58
C GLU A 56 7.90 6.36 -4.07
N VAL A 57 6.81 5.62 -3.90
CA VAL A 57 5.55 6.15 -3.36
C VAL A 57 5.71 6.64 -1.90
N LYS A 58 6.57 6.00 -1.10
CA LYS A 58 6.74 6.33 0.32
C LYS A 58 7.66 7.53 0.49
N CYS A 59 7.12 8.69 0.84
CA CYS A 59 7.92 9.90 1.05
C CYS A 59 7.96 10.30 2.53
N SER A 60 8.50 9.43 3.40
CA SER A 60 9.32 9.82 4.57
C SER A 60 9.96 8.58 5.21
N PRO A 61 11.27 8.60 5.52
CA PRO A 61 11.95 7.49 6.19
C PRO A 61 11.62 7.34 7.69
N ASP A 62 10.69 8.15 8.24
CA ASP A 62 10.46 8.23 9.68
C ASP A 62 9.10 7.66 10.15
N GLN A 63 8.21 7.23 9.24
CA GLN A 63 6.99 6.54 9.68
C GLN A 63 7.24 5.05 9.82
N GLU A 64 7.79 4.68 10.99
CA GLU A 64 7.85 3.30 11.49
C GLU A 64 6.42 2.72 11.49
N PHE A 65 6.02 2.05 10.40
CA PHE A 65 4.78 1.31 10.33
C PHE A 65 4.86 0.16 11.34
N GLY A 66 4.33 0.42 12.54
CA GLY A 66 3.84 -0.51 13.53
C GLY A 66 4.56 -1.85 13.60
N LYS A 67 5.48 -1.95 14.56
CA LYS A 67 5.92 -3.20 15.18
C LYS A 67 4.71 -4.02 15.68
N THR A 68 4.03 -4.77 14.82
CA THR A 68 3.11 -5.84 15.23
C THR A 68 3.33 -7.05 14.34
N SER A 69 4.49 -7.66 14.48
CA SER A 69 4.67 -9.07 14.18
C SER A 69 5.47 -9.67 15.32
N GLN A 70 4.82 -9.81 16.48
CA GLN A 70 5.30 -10.77 17.46
C GLN A 70 5.09 -12.16 16.87
N PRO A 71 6.12 -13.00 16.75
CA PRO A 71 5.92 -14.40 16.39
C PRO A 71 5.16 -15.09 17.54
N LEU A 72 3.96 -15.58 17.23
CA LEU A 72 3.13 -16.36 18.14
C LEU A 72 3.71 -17.77 18.28
N ILE A 73 4.87 -17.91 18.92
CA ILE A 73 5.33 -19.21 19.41
C ILE A 73 4.58 -19.50 20.70
N LYS A 74 3.54 -20.33 20.55
CA LYS A 74 2.79 -20.94 21.63
C LYS A 74 3.78 -21.67 22.55
N GLN A 75 3.93 -21.20 23.78
CA GLN A 75 4.54 -22.00 24.84
C GLN A 75 3.73 -23.28 24.99
N SER A 76 4.30 -24.43 24.61
CA SER A 76 3.78 -25.72 25.02
C SER A 76 4.15 -25.91 26.49
N SER A 77 3.12 -25.83 27.32
CA SER A 77 3.14 -26.08 28.75
C SER A 77 3.87 -27.36 29.15
N THR A 78 4.58 -27.25 30.25
CA THR A 78 5.01 -28.31 31.17
C THR A 78 3.90 -29.32 31.47
N GLN A 79 4.28 -30.60 31.62
CA GLN A 79 3.61 -31.76 32.27
C GLN A 79 3.72 -32.99 31.33
N SER A 80 4.47 -34.05 31.63
CA SER A 80 4.61 -34.81 32.89
C SER A 80 6.01 -35.43 33.04
#